data_AF-A0A939RJZ8-F1
#
_entry.id   AF-A0A939RJZ8-F1
#
_cell.length_a   1.000
_cell.length_b   1.000
_cell.length_c   1.000
_cell.angle_alpha   90.00
_cell.angle_beta   90.00
_cell.angle_gamma   90.00
#
_symmetry.space_group_name_H-M   'P 1'
#
loop_
_entity.id
_entity.type
_entity.pdbx_description
1 polymer ?
#
loop_
_entity_poly.entity_id
_entity_poly.type
_entity_poly.pdbx_seq_one_letter_code
_entity_poly.pdbx_strand_id
1 'polypeptide(L)'
;DLPTAGPVGRQLTGYQRTGGATDQDFLAKYYDPAANGGKGGWIYPPADGYVTLPDGSPVEFDLTLYPNQNIDRYGSEYGAFLAPEGLPYANRAIPPQSLDGNPAAGCNYHDYKVVKPFKVHAGPIAPWFNQPGWGLQYQLDATLLPGGPAKLNVLWLVDNGYLARI
;
A
#
# COMPACT_ATOMS: atom_id res chain seq x y z
N ASP A 1 4.80 -20.25 3.30
CA ASP A 1 4.36 -19.82 4.65
C ASP A 1 4.59 -18.35 4.87
N LEU A 2 3.75 -17.72 5.68
CA LEU A 2 3.90 -16.31 6.08
C LEU A 2 4.78 -16.21 7.35
N PRO A 3 5.60 -15.15 7.48
CA PRO A 3 6.42 -14.97 8.67
C PRO A 3 5.55 -14.71 9.90
N THR A 4 5.96 -15.25 11.05
CA THR A 4 5.29 -15.10 12.35
C THR A 4 6.08 -14.26 13.36
N ALA A 5 7.29 -13.86 12.99
CA ALA A 5 8.19 -13.04 13.81
C ALA A 5 8.79 -11.88 12.99
N GLY A 6 9.46 -10.96 13.68
CA GLY A 6 10.03 -9.76 13.06
C GLY A 6 8.98 -8.71 12.67
N PRO A 7 9.40 -7.63 11.98
CA PRO A 7 8.51 -6.52 11.59
C PRO A 7 7.29 -7.00 10.79
N VAL A 8 7.50 -7.82 9.75
CA VAL A 8 6.43 -8.36 8.91
C VAL A 8 5.51 -9.28 9.71
N GLY A 9 6.06 -10.21 10.50
CA GLY A 9 5.24 -11.12 11.30
C GLY A 9 4.32 -10.40 12.29
N ARG A 10 4.79 -9.31 12.93
CA ARG A 10 3.95 -8.47 13.79
C ARG A 10 2.78 -7.86 13.01
N GLN A 11 3.04 -7.33 11.82
CA GLN A 11 2.02 -6.70 10.98
C GLN A 11 1.01 -7.69 10.39
N LEU A 12 1.36 -8.98 10.31
CA LEU A 12 0.47 -10.05 9.85
C LEU A 12 -0.39 -10.66 10.97
N THR A 13 -0.28 -10.16 12.20
CA THR A 13 -1.10 -10.64 13.32
C THR A 13 -2.59 -10.46 13.02
N GLY A 14 -3.34 -11.56 13.03
CA GLY A 14 -4.78 -11.55 12.74
C GLY A 14 -5.16 -11.46 11.26
N TYR A 15 -4.19 -11.39 10.34
CA TYR A 15 -4.47 -11.41 8.91
C TYR A 15 -5.04 -12.76 8.47
N GLN A 16 -6.23 -12.74 7.88
CA GLN A 16 -6.85 -13.91 7.24
C GLN A 16 -6.91 -13.65 5.74
N ARG A 17 -6.15 -14.43 4.96
CA ARG A 17 -5.90 -14.18 3.52
C ARG A 17 -7.15 -13.83 2.71
N THR A 18 -8.23 -14.57 2.93
CA THR A 18 -9.51 -14.43 2.21
C THR A 18 -10.64 -13.89 3.11
N GLY A 19 -10.34 -13.52 4.35
CA GLY A 19 -11.34 -13.11 5.35
C GLY A 19 -12.40 -14.18 5.64
N GLY A 20 -12.03 -15.47 5.54
CA GLY A 20 -12.92 -16.60 5.80
C GLY A 20 -13.68 -17.13 4.57
N ALA A 21 -13.56 -16.47 3.42
CA ALA A 21 -14.10 -16.99 2.16
C ALA A 21 -13.27 -18.15 1.59
N THR A 22 -13.85 -18.95 0.70
CA THR A 22 -13.07 -19.88 -0.14
C THR A 22 -12.20 -19.09 -1.13
N ASP A 23 -11.12 -19.71 -1.60
CA ASP A 23 -10.27 -19.09 -2.63
C ASP A 23 -11.07 -18.78 -3.92
N GLN A 24 -12.01 -19.66 -4.29
CA GLN A 24 -12.86 -19.48 -5.45
C GLN A 24 -13.76 -18.25 -5.30
N ASP A 25 -14.44 -18.10 -4.16
CA ASP A 25 -15.32 -16.94 -3.92
C ASP A 25 -14.53 -15.64 -3.83
N PHE A 26 -13.34 -15.71 -3.23
CA PHE A 26 -12.45 -14.57 -3.13
C PHE A 26 -12.00 -14.09 -4.52
N LEU A 27 -11.53 -15.00 -5.37
CA LEU A 27 -11.10 -14.68 -6.72
C LEU A 27 -12.26 -14.22 -7.60
N ALA A 28 -13.43 -14.87 -7.50
CA ALA A 28 -14.63 -14.46 -8.24
C ALA A 28 -15.05 -13.00 -7.94
N LYS A 29 -14.80 -12.54 -6.71
CA LYS A 29 -15.12 -11.18 -6.27
C LYS A 29 -14.04 -10.16 -6.62
N TYR A 30 -12.77 -10.52 -6.51
CA TYR A 30 -11.65 -9.57 -6.49
C TYR A 30 -10.65 -9.72 -7.63
N TYR A 31 -10.84 -10.68 -8.52
CA TYR A 31 -9.90 -10.95 -9.61
C TYR A 31 -10.63 -11.07 -10.95
N ASP A 32 -10.15 -10.33 -11.94
CA ASP A 32 -10.59 -10.46 -13.32
C ASP A 32 -9.51 -11.22 -14.11
N PRO A 33 -9.76 -12.46 -14.55
CA PRO A 33 -8.79 -13.23 -15.36
C PRO A 33 -8.61 -12.67 -16.78
N ALA A 34 -9.55 -11.89 -17.30
CA ALA A 34 -9.47 -11.30 -18.64
C ALA A 34 -8.66 -9.99 -18.67
N ALA A 35 -8.43 -9.37 -17.50
CA ALA A 35 -7.66 -8.14 -17.38
C ALA A 35 -6.23 -8.26 -17.95
N ASN A 36 -5.62 -7.11 -18.24
CA ASN A 36 -4.23 -7.02 -18.74
C ASN A 36 -3.95 -7.86 -20.00
N GLY A 37 -4.94 -7.97 -20.90
CA GLY A 37 -4.84 -8.77 -22.12
C GLY A 37 -4.84 -10.28 -21.85
N GLY A 38 -5.66 -10.73 -20.89
CA GLY A 38 -5.77 -12.15 -20.50
C GLY A 38 -4.70 -12.64 -19.53
N LYS A 39 -3.92 -11.73 -18.94
CA LYS A 39 -2.93 -12.06 -17.89
C LYS A 39 -3.53 -12.05 -16.48
N GLY A 40 -4.77 -11.58 -16.38
CA GLY A 40 -5.49 -11.40 -15.14
C GLY A 40 -5.03 -10.18 -14.34
N GLY A 41 -5.87 -9.76 -13.39
CA GLY A 41 -5.60 -8.59 -12.55
C GLY A 41 -6.56 -8.49 -11.37
N TRP A 42 -6.08 -7.91 -10.28
CA TRP A 42 -6.92 -7.58 -9.13
C TRP A 42 -7.87 -6.43 -9.46
N ILE A 43 -9.10 -6.55 -8.99
CA ILE A 43 -10.10 -5.49 -9.01
C ILE A 43 -9.87 -4.64 -7.76
N TYR A 44 -9.28 -3.46 -7.96
CA TYR A 44 -8.99 -2.50 -6.88
C TYR A 44 -10.23 -1.67 -6.50
N PRO A 45 -10.28 -1.12 -5.27
CA PRO A 45 -11.35 -0.21 -4.88
C PRO A 45 -11.33 1.06 -5.75
N PRO A 46 -12.48 1.76 -5.89
CA PRO A 46 -12.51 3.08 -6.51
C PRO A 46 -11.74 4.11 -5.68
N ALA A 47 -11.60 5.33 -6.23
CA ALA A 47 -11.05 6.50 -5.52
C ALA A 47 -9.71 6.21 -4.82
N ASP A 48 -8.81 5.53 -5.52
CA ASP A 48 -7.46 5.18 -5.02
C ASP A 48 -7.46 4.44 -3.67
N GLY A 49 -8.57 3.79 -3.32
CA GLY A 49 -8.72 3.07 -2.07
C GLY A 49 -8.98 3.94 -0.84
N TYR A 50 -9.29 5.22 -0.99
CA TYR A 50 -9.77 6.03 0.13
C TYR A 50 -11.20 5.65 0.53
N VAL A 51 -11.52 5.80 1.82
CA VAL A 51 -12.91 5.81 2.28
C VAL A 51 -13.65 6.94 1.58
N THR A 52 -14.86 6.66 1.08
CA THR A 52 -15.70 7.65 0.42
C THR A 52 -16.82 8.14 1.33
N LEU A 53 -17.17 9.42 1.17
CA LEU A 53 -18.35 10.03 1.78
C LEU A 53 -19.63 9.58 1.05
N PRO A 54 -20.83 9.83 1.60
CA PRO A 54 -22.10 9.47 0.96
C PRO A 54 -22.31 10.08 -0.44
N ASP A 55 -21.63 11.19 -0.75
CA ASP A 55 -21.66 11.84 -2.07
C ASP A 55 -20.66 11.24 -3.08
N GLY A 56 -19.88 10.23 -2.66
CA GLY A 56 -18.89 9.54 -3.46
C GLY A 56 -17.50 10.19 -3.47
N SER A 57 -17.32 11.34 -2.81
CA SER A 57 -15.99 11.98 -2.72
C SER A 57 -15.06 11.21 -1.77
N PRO A 58 -13.75 11.11 -2.08
CA PRO A 58 -12.77 10.49 -1.19
C PRO A 58 -12.52 11.36 0.04
N VAL A 59 -12.30 10.71 1.18
CA VAL A 59 -11.72 11.34 2.37
C VAL A 59 -10.20 11.36 2.21
N GLU A 60 -9.69 12.43 1.61
CA GLU A 60 -8.25 12.66 1.42
C GLU A 60 -7.84 14.08 1.81
N PHE A 61 -6.57 14.25 2.18
CA PHE A 61 -5.97 15.54 2.51
C PHE A 61 -4.46 15.55 2.22
N ASP A 62 -3.91 16.73 1.90
CA ASP A 62 -2.47 16.93 1.81
C ASP A 62 -1.80 16.77 3.18
N LEU A 63 -0.80 15.91 3.27
CA LEU A 63 0.04 15.75 4.45
C LEU A 63 1.50 15.98 4.10
N THR A 64 2.22 16.74 4.93
CA THR A 64 3.69 16.82 4.83
C THR A 64 4.32 15.75 5.72
N LEU A 65 5.11 14.88 5.13
CA LEU A 65 6.00 13.98 5.85
C LEU A 65 7.31 14.70 6.15
N TYR A 66 7.80 14.61 7.38
CA TYR A 66 8.97 15.29 7.92
C TYR A 66 10.11 14.31 8.20
N PRO A 67 11.37 14.80 8.19
CA PRO A 67 12.51 13.98 8.52
C PRO A 67 12.36 13.22 9.85
N ASN A 68 12.86 11.99 9.87
CA ASN A 68 12.78 11.02 10.97
C ASN A 68 11.45 10.29 11.18
N GLN A 69 10.42 10.53 10.36
CA GLN A 69 9.28 9.62 10.31
C GLN A 69 9.66 8.33 9.57
N ASN A 70 9.20 7.19 10.10
CA ASN A 70 9.33 5.90 9.43
C ASN A 70 8.02 5.56 8.71
N ILE A 71 8.14 5.08 7.48
CA ILE A 71 7.03 4.70 6.61
C ILE A 71 7.40 3.43 5.86
N ASP A 72 6.43 2.57 5.57
CA ASP A 72 6.69 1.28 4.93
C ASP A 72 5.72 1.00 3.78
N ARG A 73 6.04 -0.05 3.00
CA ARG A 73 5.22 -0.52 1.89
C ARG A 73 5.40 -2.02 1.68
N TYR A 74 4.30 -2.68 1.29
CA TYR A 74 4.34 -3.99 0.64
C TYR A 74 4.20 -3.81 -0.87
N GLY A 75 5.18 -4.26 -1.64
CA GLY A 75 5.20 -4.17 -3.10
C GLY A 75 6.42 -3.43 -3.65
N SER A 76 6.58 -3.48 -4.97
CA SER A 76 7.69 -2.83 -5.69
C SER A 76 7.76 -1.32 -5.43
N GLU A 77 8.99 -0.79 -5.41
CA GLU A 77 9.32 0.63 -5.32
C GLU A 77 8.88 1.46 -6.55
N TYR A 78 8.47 0.81 -7.65
CA TYR A 78 7.81 1.49 -8.77
C TYR A 78 6.37 1.91 -8.47
N GLY A 79 5.83 1.54 -7.30
CA GLY A 79 4.53 1.99 -6.80
C GLY A 79 4.55 3.37 -6.14
N ALA A 80 3.35 3.85 -5.82
CA ALA A 80 3.13 5.21 -5.29
C ALA A 80 2.40 5.26 -3.93
N PHE A 81 2.11 4.11 -3.29
CA PHE A 81 1.41 4.08 -2.00
C PHE A 81 2.34 3.63 -0.87
N LEU A 82 2.32 4.31 0.26
CA LEU A 82 3.03 3.92 1.49
C LEU A 82 2.04 3.99 2.66
N ALA A 83 2.51 3.63 3.85
CA ALA A 83 1.76 3.78 5.09
C ALA A 83 2.71 4.14 6.25
N PRO A 84 2.20 4.58 7.41
CA PRO A 84 3.00 4.60 8.63
C PRO A 84 3.63 3.23 8.90
N GLU A 85 4.90 3.21 9.31
CA GLU A 85 5.59 1.97 9.70
C GLU A 85 4.76 1.18 10.72
N GLY A 86 4.61 -0.13 10.51
CA GLY A 86 3.97 -1.01 11.47
C GLY A 86 2.45 -1.11 11.34
N LEU A 87 1.84 -0.42 10.37
CA LEU A 87 0.42 -0.58 10.08
C LEU A 87 0.10 -2.05 9.75
N PRO A 88 -0.89 -2.70 10.42
CA PRO A 88 -1.21 -4.09 10.15
C PRO A 88 -1.63 -4.32 8.70
N TYR A 89 -1.29 -5.47 8.14
CA TYR A 89 -1.57 -5.80 6.74
C TYR A 89 -3.07 -5.77 6.41
N ALA A 90 -3.90 -6.27 7.33
CA ALA A 90 -5.36 -6.24 7.22
C ALA A 90 -5.92 -4.79 7.16
N ASN A 91 -5.25 -3.83 7.79
CA ASN A 91 -5.65 -2.43 7.74
C ASN A 91 -5.22 -1.72 6.45
N ARG A 92 -4.36 -2.35 5.64
CA ARG A 92 -3.94 -1.84 4.33
C ARG A 92 -4.89 -2.19 3.19
N ALA A 93 -5.76 -3.18 3.38
CA ALA A 93 -6.73 -3.63 2.37
C ALA A 93 -6.13 -3.80 0.95
N ILE A 94 -4.95 -4.43 0.88
CA ILE A 94 -4.22 -4.76 -0.36
C ILE A 94 -4.28 -6.27 -0.65
N PRO A 95 -4.13 -6.72 -1.91
CA PRO A 95 -4.38 -8.12 -2.26
C PRO A 95 -3.31 -9.04 -1.67
N PRO A 96 -3.59 -10.34 -1.48
CA PRO A 96 -2.62 -11.29 -0.93
C PRO A 96 -1.28 -11.34 -1.68
N GLN A 97 -1.29 -11.07 -2.98
CA GLN A 97 -0.11 -11.04 -3.84
C GLN A 97 0.90 -9.95 -3.45
N SER A 98 0.51 -8.90 -2.73
CA SER A 98 1.48 -7.89 -2.27
C SER A 98 2.47 -8.46 -1.24
N LEU A 99 2.22 -9.66 -0.69
CA LEU A 99 3.15 -10.44 0.14
C LEU A 99 4.09 -11.33 -0.68
N ASP A 100 4.00 -11.32 -2.02
CA ASP A 100 4.88 -12.12 -2.86
C ASP A 100 6.20 -11.36 -3.10
N GLY A 101 7.25 -11.83 -2.43
CA GLY A 101 8.60 -11.25 -2.50
C GLY A 101 9.63 -12.19 -3.13
N ASN A 102 10.79 -11.63 -3.48
CA ASN A 102 11.98 -12.39 -3.84
C ASN A 102 13.21 -11.84 -3.07
N PRO A 103 13.72 -12.55 -2.05
CA PRO A 103 13.27 -13.86 -1.57
C PRO A 103 11.87 -13.81 -0.92
N ALA A 104 11.13 -14.91 -0.99
CA ALA A 104 9.74 -15.00 -0.49
C ALA A 104 9.60 -14.62 0.98
N ALA A 105 10.61 -14.92 1.80
CA ALA A 105 10.63 -14.61 3.23
C ALA A 105 10.51 -13.11 3.54
N GLY A 106 10.91 -12.24 2.60
CA GLY A 106 10.82 -10.78 2.78
C GLY A 106 9.43 -10.21 2.52
N CYS A 107 8.48 -11.02 2.01
CA CYS A 107 7.11 -10.61 1.68
C CYS A 107 6.96 -9.31 0.87
N ASN A 108 7.98 -8.96 0.06
CA ASN A 108 8.04 -7.67 -0.65
C ASN A 108 7.85 -6.45 0.27
N TYR A 109 8.25 -6.60 1.53
CA TYR A 109 8.21 -5.54 2.53
C TYR A 109 9.43 -4.64 2.39
N HIS A 110 9.19 -3.34 2.43
CA HIS A 110 10.22 -2.31 2.43
C HIS A 110 9.88 -1.27 3.48
N ASP A 111 10.90 -0.83 4.22
CA ASP A 111 10.78 0.18 5.26
C ASP A 111 11.73 1.35 4.96
N TYR A 112 11.29 2.55 5.30
CA TYR A 112 11.96 3.79 4.93
C TYR A 112 11.90 4.81 6.04
N LYS A 113 13.02 5.52 6.21
CA LYS A 113 13.08 6.76 6.97
C LYS A 113 12.96 7.96 6.05
N VAL A 114 12.09 8.90 6.39
CA VAL A 114 12.03 10.20 5.73
C VAL A 114 13.30 11.00 6.05
N VAL A 115 13.97 11.48 5.00
CA VAL A 115 15.24 12.23 5.07
C VAL A 115 15.02 13.71 4.75
N LYS A 116 14.16 14.01 3.78
CA LYS A 116 13.75 15.38 3.40
C LYS A 116 12.24 15.48 3.46
N PRO A 117 11.68 16.64 3.83
CA PRO A 117 10.24 16.79 3.84
C PRO A 117 9.66 16.73 2.41
N PHE A 118 8.51 16.07 2.26
CA PHE A 118 7.72 16.06 1.02
C PHE A 118 6.24 15.90 1.33
N LYS A 119 5.39 16.35 0.40
CA LYS A 119 3.93 16.23 0.52
C LYS A 119 3.41 14.96 -0.15
N VAL A 120 2.33 14.43 0.40
CA VAL A 120 1.56 13.29 -0.11
C VAL A 120 0.08 13.60 0.02
N HIS A 121 -0.76 12.93 -0.77
CA HIS A 121 -2.15 12.76 -0.39
C HIS A 121 -2.21 11.70 0.72
N ALA A 122 -3.04 11.91 1.73
CA ALA A 122 -3.22 10.99 2.83
C ALA A 122 -4.70 10.84 3.19
N GLY A 123 -5.06 9.68 3.73
CA GLY A 123 -6.45 9.42 4.10
C GLY A 123 -6.69 8.00 4.60
N PRO A 124 -7.86 7.76 5.21
CA PRO A 124 -8.26 6.43 5.64
C PRO A 124 -8.47 5.49 4.45
N ILE A 125 -7.98 4.26 4.59
CA ILE A 125 -8.08 3.19 3.60
C ILE A 125 -9.47 2.55 3.68
N ALA A 126 -10.16 2.41 2.56
CA ALA A 126 -11.44 1.72 2.48
C ALA A 126 -11.29 0.20 2.73
N PRO A 127 -12.27 -0.45 3.38
CA PRO A 127 -12.32 -1.91 3.44
C PRO A 127 -12.34 -2.52 2.03
N TRP A 128 -11.44 -3.46 1.76
CA TRP A 128 -11.36 -4.17 0.47
C TRP A 128 -10.65 -5.52 0.63
N PHE A 129 -10.69 -6.39 -0.39
CA PHE A 129 -10.07 -7.73 -0.36
C PHE A 129 -10.44 -8.56 0.89
N ASN A 130 -11.69 -8.48 1.34
CA ASN A 130 -12.19 -9.06 2.60
C ASN A 130 -11.35 -8.69 3.86
N GLN A 131 -10.66 -7.56 3.82
CA GLN A 131 -9.94 -6.98 4.94
C GLN A 131 -10.66 -5.73 5.46
N PRO A 132 -10.51 -5.41 6.76
CA PRO A 132 -11.20 -4.28 7.38
C PRO A 132 -10.74 -2.93 6.85
N GLY A 133 -9.50 -2.75 6.36
CA GLY A 133 -9.00 -1.42 5.99
C GLY A 133 -8.88 -0.50 7.22
N TRP A 134 -9.26 0.77 7.06
CA TRP A 134 -9.20 1.84 8.07
C TRP A 134 -7.81 2.19 8.58
N GLY A 135 -6.76 1.68 7.95
CA GLY A 135 -5.42 2.23 8.11
C GLY A 135 -5.27 3.60 7.45
N LEU A 136 -4.11 4.23 7.63
CA LEU A 136 -3.75 5.46 6.93
C LEU A 136 -2.86 5.11 5.73
N GLN A 137 -3.20 5.58 4.54
CA GLN A 137 -2.32 5.52 3.38
C GLN A 137 -1.69 6.87 3.06
N TYR A 138 -0.53 6.81 2.42
CA TYR A 138 0.17 7.93 1.80
C TYR A 138 0.29 7.66 0.31
N GLN A 139 -0.20 8.56 -0.54
CA GLN A 139 -0.11 8.46 -1.99
C GLN A 139 0.79 9.55 -2.53
N LEU A 140 1.80 9.13 -3.31
CA LEU A 140 2.70 10.03 -4.01
C LEU A 140 1.99 10.64 -5.22
N ASP A 141 2.09 11.95 -5.35
CA ASP A 141 1.59 12.72 -6.48
C ASP A 141 2.67 13.71 -6.93
N ALA A 142 2.97 13.73 -8.23
CA ALA A 142 3.97 14.63 -8.80
C ALA A 142 3.60 16.10 -8.63
N THR A 143 2.30 16.44 -8.55
CA THR A 143 1.82 17.81 -8.36
C THR A 143 2.14 18.35 -6.96
N LEU A 144 2.36 17.46 -5.98
CA LEU A 144 2.72 17.80 -4.61
C LEU A 144 4.23 17.93 -4.38
N LEU A 145 5.06 17.58 -5.38
CA LEU A 145 6.51 17.66 -5.30
C LEU A 145 7.10 18.50 -6.46
N PRO A 146 7.18 19.83 -6.31
CA PRO A 146 7.77 20.70 -7.32
C PRO A 146 9.21 20.28 -7.68
N GLY A 147 9.48 20.17 -8.98
CA GLY A 147 10.78 19.70 -9.50
C GLY A 147 10.95 18.18 -9.53
N GLY A 148 9.92 17.43 -9.11
CA GLY A 148 9.86 15.97 -9.25
C GLY A 148 9.55 15.51 -10.69
N PRO A 149 9.66 14.20 -10.97
CA PRO A 149 9.35 13.62 -12.26
C PRO A 149 7.83 13.59 -12.47
N ALA A 150 7.41 13.54 -13.75
CA ALA A 150 5.98 13.41 -14.10
C ALA A 150 5.32 12.15 -13.50
N LYS A 151 6.09 11.08 -13.31
CA LYS A 151 5.66 9.86 -12.62
C LYS A 151 6.51 9.65 -11.38
N LEU A 152 6.03 10.16 -10.26
CA LEU A 152 6.66 9.99 -8.96
C LEU A 152 6.42 8.56 -8.43
N ASN A 153 7.45 7.94 -7.87
CA ASN A 153 7.38 6.64 -7.23
C ASN A 153 8.40 6.56 -6.07
N VAL A 154 8.31 5.50 -5.28
CA VAL A 154 9.18 5.31 -4.10
C VAL A 154 10.65 5.25 -4.49
N LEU A 155 10.99 4.53 -5.58
CA LEU A 155 12.38 4.42 -6.04
C LEU A 155 12.99 5.79 -6.31
N TRP A 156 12.25 6.69 -6.97
CA TRP A 156 12.73 8.04 -7.24
C TRP A 156 12.99 8.82 -5.94
N LEU A 157 12.11 8.72 -4.95
CA LEU A 157 12.32 9.37 -3.65
C LEU A 157 13.58 8.84 -2.96
N VAL A 158 13.86 7.55 -3.07
CA VAL A 158 15.10 6.95 -2.54
C VAL A 158 16.32 7.48 -3.29
N ASP A 159 16.32 7.41 -4.63
CA ASP A 159 17.45 7.83 -5.47
C ASP A 159 17.78 9.32 -5.35
N ASN A 160 16.79 10.14 -4.97
CA ASN A 160 16.94 11.59 -4.79
C ASN A 160 17.06 12.01 -3.30
N GLY A 161 17.20 11.04 -2.40
CA GLY A 161 17.49 11.26 -0.97
C GLY A 161 16.35 11.90 -0.19
N TYR A 162 15.10 11.71 -0.61
CA TYR A 162 13.92 12.00 0.21
C TYR A 162 13.63 10.87 1.20
N LEU A 163 13.95 9.62 0.82
CA LEU A 163 13.82 8.43 1.65
C LEU A 163 15.16 7.70 1.77
N ALA A 164 15.41 7.09 2.92
CA ALA A 164 16.48 6.12 3.12
C ALA A 164 15.86 4.78 3.51
N ARG A 165 16.28 3.68 2.88
CA ARG A 165 15.86 2.31 3.27
C ARG A 165 16.42 1.98 4.65
N ILE A 166 15.64 1.35 5.52
CA ILE A 166 16.03 0.95 6.89
C ILE A 166 15.71 -0.52 7.19
#